data_AF-A0A849ZF94-F1
#
_entry.id   AF-A0A849ZF94-F1
#
_cell.length_a   1.000
_cell.length_b   1.000
_cell.length_c   1.000
_cell.angle_alpha   90.00
_cell.angle_beta   90.00
_cell.angle_gamma   90.00
#
_symmetry.space_group_name_H-M   'P 1'
#
loop_
_entity.id
_entity.type
_entity.pdbx_description
1 polymer ?
#
loop_
_entity_poly.entity_id
_entity_poly.type
_entity_poly.pdbx_seq_one_letter_code
_entity_poly.pdbx_strand_id
1 'polypeptide(L)'
;MPRVSVSNPLLAMRIAWIAFVGALFVYIGAVLFLVHSGLLVLLDSASLHFTLRTVFIALSTVQLAVVFAVVPRIRDARMISGRTEAQRDQIALVVFFIRAALIEAIAIYGLVLTMLFGQMLEAVAFAVVALVGLVLIFPRGVQTMPPGGDSGPWYTRGHR
;
A
#
# COMPACT_ATOMS: atom_id res chain seq x y z
N MET A 1 15.76 27.01 8.73
CA MET A 1 15.30 26.01 7.74
C MET A 1 13.78 25.94 7.79
N PRO A 2 13.06 26.34 6.73
CA PRO A 2 11.60 26.26 6.70
C PRO A 2 11.19 24.78 6.72
N ARG A 3 10.49 24.36 7.78
CA ARG A 3 9.84 23.05 7.81
C ARG A 3 8.69 23.13 6.80
N VAL A 4 8.81 22.42 5.69
CA VAL A 4 7.67 22.16 4.81
C VAL A 4 6.68 21.36 5.65
N SER A 5 5.68 22.04 6.22
CA SER A 5 4.57 21.36 6.88
C SER A 5 3.85 20.60 5.78
N VAL A 6 3.88 19.27 5.83
CA VAL A 6 3.01 18.46 4.98
C VAL A 6 1.59 18.82 5.42
N SER A 7 0.93 19.70 4.67
CA SER A 7 -0.28 20.41 5.10
C SER A 7 -1.48 19.50 5.31
N ASN A 8 -1.39 18.22 4.98
CA ASN A 8 -2.32 17.18 5.40
C ASN A 8 -1.72 15.78 5.09
N PRO A 9 -1.22 15.01 6.08
CA PRO A 9 -0.58 13.71 5.83
C PRO A 9 -1.55 12.69 5.24
N LEU A 10 -2.83 12.77 5.58
CA LEU A 10 -3.87 11.90 5.02
C LEU A 10 -4.11 12.19 3.53
N LEU A 11 -4.10 13.46 3.13
CA LEU A 11 -4.20 13.83 1.71
C LEU A 11 -3.01 13.25 0.93
N ALA A 12 -1.79 13.39 1.46
CA ALA A 12 -0.59 12.83 0.83
C ALA A 12 -0.69 11.31 0.65
N MET A 13 -1.15 10.58 1.68
CA MET A 13 -1.38 9.13 1.57
C MET A 13 -2.44 8.79 0.52
N ARG A 14 -3.54 9.53 0.43
CA ARG A 14 -4.60 9.29 -0.58
C ARG A 14 -4.10 9.52 -2.00
N ILE A 15 -3.36 10.62 -2.23
CA ILE A 15 -2.74 10.90 -3.53
C ILE A 15 -1.76 9.79 -3.89
N ALA A 16 -0.90 9.40 -2.96
CA ALA A 16 0.03 8.29 -3.18
C ALA A 16 -0.71 6.98 -3.47
N TRP A 17 -1.77 6.67 -2.73
CA TRP A 17 -2.60 5.49 -2.97
C TRP A 17 -3.17 5.46 -4.39
N ILE A 18 -3.73 6.58 -4.86
CA ILE A 18 -4.26 6.71 -6.23
C ILE A 18 -3.12 6.51 -7.24
N ALA A 19 -1.93 7.05 -6.98
CA ALA A 19 -0.77 6.87 -7.84
C ALA A 19 -0.33 5.40 -7.94
N PHE A 20 -0.27 4.66 -6.82
CA PHE A 20 0.02 3.22 -6.84
C PHE A 20 -1.03 2.42 -7.60
N VAL A 21 -2.32 2.71 -7.41
CA VAL A 21 -3.39 2.08 -8.17
C VAL A 21 -3.26 2.40 -9.66
N GLY A 22 -2.98 3.65 -10.01
CA GLY A 22 -2.70 4.08 -11.38
C GLY A 22 -1.50 3.35 -12.01
N ALA A 23 -0.43 3.14 -11.24
CA ALA A 23 0.74 2.39 -11.69
C ALA A 23 0.40 0.95 -12.10
N LEU A 24 -0.52 0.28 -11.39
CA LEU A 24 -0.99 -1.06 -11.79
C LEU A 24 -1.63 -1.04 -13.18
N PHE A 25 -2.45 -0.02 -13.49
CA PHE A 25 -3.03 0.13 -14.83
C PHE A 25 -1.97 0.40 -15.89
N VAL A 26 -0.95 1.20 -15.57
CA VAL A 26 0.19 1.44 -16.46
C VAL A 26 0.94 0.15 -16.75
N TYR A 27 1.18 -0.70 -15.75
CA TYR A 27 1.85 -2.00 -15.95
C TYR A 27 1.04 -2.92 -16.87
N ILE A 28 -0.27 -3.04 -16.65
CA ILE A 28 -1.13 -3.85 -17.52
C ILE A 28 -1.19 -3.28 -18.94
N GLY A 29 -1.30 -1.95 -19.09
CA GLY A 29 -1.27 -1.28 -20.38
C GLY A 29 0.05 -1.48 -21.12
N ALA A 30 1.18 -1.41 -20.41
CA ALA A 30 2.51 -1.69 -20.96
C ALA A 30 2.61 -3.14 -21.44
N VAL A 31 2.18 -4.12 -20.64
CA VAL A 31 2.14 -5.53 -21.06
C VAL A 31 1.30 -5.72 -22.31
N LEU A 32 0.08 -5.16 -22.33
CA LEU A 32 -0.80 -5.23 -23.48
C LEU A 32 -0.13 -4.67 -24.73
N PHE A 33 0.50 -3.50 -24.62
CA PHE A 33 1.24 -2.89 -25.71
C PHE A 33 2.41 -3.78 -26.19
N LEU A 34 3.23 -4.32 -25.28
CA LEU A 34 4.35 -5.20 -25.63
C LEU A 34 3.90 -6.50 -26.30
N VAL A 35 2.83 -7.13 -25.80
CA VAL A 35 2.24 -8.35 -26.39
C VAL A 35 1.71 -8.06 -27.79
N HIS A 36 0.95 -6.97 -27.97
CA HIS A 36 0.33 -6.63 -29.26
C HIS A 36 1.33 -6.19 -30.32
N SER A 37 2.44 -5.57 -29.90
CA SER A 37 3.53 -5.15 -30.78
C SER A 37 4.51 -6.27 -31.13
N GLY A 38 4.41 -7.44 -30.50
CA GLY A 38 5.33 -8.57 -30.71
C GLY A 38 6.77 -8.28 -30.24
N LEU A 39 6.96 -7.30 -29.36
CA LEU A 39 8.28 -6.86 -28.87
C LEU A 39 8.84 -7.75 -27.74
N LEU A 40 8.09 -8.76 -27.30
CA LEU A 40 8.53 -9.68 -26.24
C LEU A 40 9.53 -10.70 -26.79
N VAL A 41 10.73 -10.69 -26.22
CA VAL A 41 11.73 -11.75 -26.40
C VAL A 41 11.51 -12.78 -25.30
N LEU A 42 10.99 -13.95 -25.67
CA LEU A 42 10.53 -14.97 -24.73
C LEU A 42 11.62 -16.02 -24.46
N LEU A 43 11.68 -16.46 -23.21
CA LEU A 43 12.45 -17.63 -22.81
C LEU A 43 11.62 -18.90 -23.00
N ASP A 44 12.15 -19.87 -23.73
CA ASP A 44 11.51 -21.17 -23.92
C ASP A 44 12.02 -22.18 -22.88
N SER A 45 11.59 -22.01 -21.63
CA SER A 45 11.95 -22.94 -20.54
C SER A 45 10.81 -23.09 -19.53
N ALA A 46 10.07 -24.19 -19.66
CA ALA A 46 8.97 -24.52 -18.76
C ALA A 46 9.44 -24.74 -17.30
N SER A 47 10.62 -25.33 -17.10
CA SER A 47 11.18 -25.56 -15.76
C SER A 47 11.58 -24.26 -15.07
N LEU A 48 12.19 -23.32 -15.81
CA LEU A 48 12.52 -21.99 -15.30
C LEU A 48 11.26 -21.20 -14.98
N HIS A 49 10.26 -21.24 -15.87
CA HIS A 49 8.98 -20.58 -15.64
C HIS A 49 8.32 -21.08 -14.35
N PHE A 50 8.20 -22.39 -14.17
CA PHE A 50 7.61 -22.99 -12.98
C PHE A 50 8.37 -22.61 -11.70
N THR A 51 9.70 -22.61 -11.76
CA THR A 51 10.57 -22.26 -10.63
C THR A 51 10.38 -20.80 -10.22
N LEU A 52 10.48 -19.88 -11.17
CA LEU A 52 10.32 -18.44 -10.90
C LEU A 52 8.91 -18.11 -10.42
N ARG A 53 7.88 -18.71 -11.03
CA ARG A 53 6.49 -18.55 -10.59
C ARG A 53 6.32 -18.99 -9.14
N THR A 54 6.86 -20.15 -8.78
CA THR A 54 6.78 -20.66 -7.40
C THR A 54 7.50 -19.73 -6.42
N VAL A 55 8.70 -19.26 -6.77
CA VAL A 55 9.47 -18.32 -5.95
C VAL A 55 8.69 -17.01 -5.76
N PHE A 56 8.13 -16.45 -6.83
CA PHE A 56 7.38 -15.20 -6.74
C PHE A 56 6.08 -15.35 -5.95
N ILE A 57 5.35 -16.45 -6.09
CA ILE A 57 4.18 -16.74 -5.24
C ILE A 57 4.60 -16.82 -3.77
N ALA A 58 5.70 -17.50 -3.46
CA ALA A 58 6.21 -17.61 -2.10
C ALA A 58 6.59 -16.23 -1.53
N LEU A 59 7.32 -15.42 -2.30
CA LEU A 59 7.69 -14.05 -1.92
C LEU A 59 6.46 -13.17 -1.71
N SER A 60 5.47 -13.21 -2.61
CA SER A 60 4.23 -12.45 -2.46
C SER A 60 3.46 -12.86 -1.20
N THR A 61 3.40 -14.15 -0.90
CA THR A 61 2.74 -14.66 0.31
C THR A 61 3.42 -14.13 1.58
N VAL A 62 4.75 -14.19 1.62
CA VAL A 62 5.55 -13.64 2.73
C VAL A 62 5.36 -12.13 2.85
N GLN A 63 5.38 -11.39 1.74
CA GLN A 63 5.18 -9.94 1.73
C GLN A 63 3.80 -9.55 2.25
N LEU A 64 2.74 -10.23 1.82
CA LEU A 64 1.38 -10.01 2.34
C LEU A 64 1.33 -10.29 3.85
N ALA A 65 1.95 -11.39 4.32
CA ALA A 65 2.04 -11.68 5.74
C ALA A 65 2.77 -10.57 6.52
N VAL A 66 3.88 -10.04 5.99
CA VAL A 66 4.60 -8.91 6.60
C VAL A 66 3.70 -7.67 6.66
N VAL A 67 3.06 -7.30 5.54
CA VAL A 67 2.21 -6.11 5.43
C VAL A 67 1.03 -6.14 6.41
N PHE A 68 0.35 -7.29 6.54
CA PHE A 68 -0.87 -7.40 7.33
C PHE A 68 -0.65 -7.88 8.77
N ALA A 69 0.42 -8.62 9.08
CA ALA A 69 0.66 -9.15 10.42
C ALA A 69 1.79 -8.46 11.17
N VAL A 70 2.87 -8.05 10.49
CA VAL A 70 4.08 -7.54 11.15
C VAL A 70 4.08 -6.02 11.24
N VAL A 71 3.82 -5.35 10.12
CA VAL A 71 3.88 -3.88 10.05
C VAL A 71 2.88 -3.18 10.99
N PRO A 72 1.62 -3.65 11.19
CA PRO A 72 0.72 -3.04 12.17
C PRO A 72 1.26 -3.14 13.60
N ARG A 73 1.81 -4.29 13.99
CA ARG A 73 2.39 -4.49 15.33
C ARG A 73 3.57 -3.57 15.58
N ILE A 74 4.44 -3.36 14.58
CA ILE A 74 5.57 -2.42 14.69
C ILE A 74 5.06 -0.98 14.85
N ARG A 75 4.02 -0.59 14.11
CA ARG A 75 3.40 0.74 14.24
C ARG A 75 2.84 0.93 15.63
N ASP A 76 2.04 0.00 16.11
CA ASP A 76 1.35 0.13 17.40
C ASP A 76 2.36 0.14 18.56
N ALA A 77 3.40 -0.71 18.52
CA ALA A 77 4.51 -0.66 19.47
C ALA A 77 5.26 0.68 19.47
N ARG A 78 5.43 1.29 18.29
CA ARG A 78 6.09 2.59 18.11
C ARG A 78 5.20 3.78 18.49
N MET A 79 3.87 3.63 18.53
CA MET A 79 2.93 4.70 18.89
C MET A 79 2.76 4.89 20.40
N ILE A 80 3.16 3.89 21.21
CA ILE A 80 2.96 3.87 22.68
C ILE A 80 3.96 4.78 23.44
N SER A 81 5.11 5.13 22.86
CA SER A 81 6.09 6.03 23.51
C SER A 81 5.74 7.50 23.27
N GLY A 82 6.01 8.39 24.24
CA GLY A 82 5.64 9.82 24.33
C GLY A 82 6.08 10.73 23.18
N ARG A 83 5.64 10.42 21.97
CA ARG A 83 5.93 11.12 20.71
C ARG A 83 4.86 12.18 20.44
N THR A 84 5.29 13.26 19.80
CA THR A 84 4.39 14.33 19.35
C THR A 84 3.48 13.85 18.21
N GLU A 85 2.34 14.52 18.01
CA GLU A 85 1.40 14.19 16.93
C GLU A 85 2.08 14.21 15.54
N ALA A 86 2.92 15.21 15.28
CA ALA A 86 3.68 15.31 14.03
C ALA A 86 4.60 14.10 13.78
N GLN A 87 5.21 13.53 14.84
CA GLN A 87 6.03 12.32 14.71
C GLN A 87 5.18 11.08 14.41
N ARG A 88 4.00 10.98 15.03
CA ARG A 88 3.05 9.89 14.79
C ARG A 88 2.55 9.90 13.35
N ASP A 89 2.21 11.08 12.82
CA ASP A 89 1.81 11.26 11.43
C ASP A 89 2.92 10.89 10.44
N GLN A 90 4.16 11.31 10.71
CA GLN A 90 5.30 10.95 9.89
C GLN A 90 5.54 9.42 9.88
N ILE A 91 5.45 8.76 11.05
CA ILE A 91 5.57 7.31 11.15
C ILE A 91 4.46 6.60 10.39
N ALA A 92 3.22 7.07 10.52
CA ALA A 92 2.09 6.51 9.79
C ALA A 92 2.29 6.63 8.27
N LEU A 93 2.81 7.77 7.80
CA LEU A 93 3.12 8.02 6.40
C LEU A 93 4.20 7.07 5.89
N VAL A 94 5.32 6.95 6.59
CA VAL A 94 6.39 6.01 6.23
C VAL A 94 5.89 4.57 6.20
N VAL A 95 5.12 4.17 7.21
CA VAL A 95 4.52 2.82 7.28
C VAL A 95 3.58 2.58 6.10
N PHE A 96 2.77 3.56 5.72
CA PHE A 96 1.90 3.46 4.54
C PHE A 96 2.70 3.22 3.26
N PHE A 97 3.75 4.01 3.01
CA PHE A 97 4.61 3.83 1.83
C PHE A 97 5.31 2.47 1.80
N ILE A 98 5.79 1.98 2.94
CA ILE A 98 6.40 0.64 3.03
C ILE A 98 5.38 -0.43 2.65
N ARG A 99 4.14 -0.35 3.17
CA ARG A 99 3.09 -1.33 2.83
C ARG A 99 2.73 -1.25 1.34
N ALA A 100 2.54 -0.05 0.82
CA ALA A 100 2.17 0.16 -0.57
C ALA A 100 3.27 -0.36 -1.53
N ALA A 101 4.54 -0.07 -1.25
CA ALA A 101 5.67 -0.54 -2.05
C ALA A 101 5.83 -2.07 -2.02
N LEU A 102 5.65 -2.70 -0.84
CA LEU A 102 5.67 -4.16 -0.74
C LEU A 102 4.53 -4.81 -1.53
N ILE A 103 3.34 -4.19 -1.53
CA ILE A 103 2.21 -4.66 -2.34
C ILE A 103 2.47 -4.43 -3.83
N GLU A 104 3.03 -3.29 -4.22
CA GLU A 104 3.37 -2.99 -5.61
C GLU A 104 4.40 -3.98 -6.18
N ALA A 105 5.38 -4.40 -5.38
CA ALA A 105 6.37 -5.40 -5.78
C ALA A 105 5.72 -6.72 -6.26
N ILE A 106 4.57 -7.10 -5.69
CA ILE A 106 3.79 -8.27 -6.13
C ILE A 106 3.38 -8.11 -7.60
N ALA A 107 2.84 -6.95 -8.00
CA ALA A 107 2.46 -6.70 -9.38
C ALA A 107 3.68 -6.74 -10.33
N ILE A 108 4.83 -6.21 -9.87
CA ILE A 108 6.08 -6.26 -10.62
C ILE A 108 6.53 -7.71 -10.87
N TYR A 109 6.29 -8.64 -9.95
CA TYR A 109 6.61 -10.06 -10.17
C TYR A 109 5.82 -10.67 -11.33
N GLY A 110 4.51 -10.40 -11.40
CA GLY A 110 3.69 -10.84 -12.54
C GLY A 110 4.09 -10.17 -13.85
N LEU A 111 4.46 -8.89 -13.80
CA LEU A 111 5.01 -8.16 -14.94
C LEU A 111 6.27 -8.84 -15.48
N VAL A 112 7.22 -9.16 -14.60
CA VAL A 112 8.47 -9.85 -14.95
C VAL A 112 8.20 -11.22 -15.55
N LEU A 113 7.32 -12.04 -14.95
CA LEU A 113 6.95 -13.35 -15.52
C LEU A 113 6.35 -13.20 -16.91
N THR A 114 5.49 -12.20 -17.11
CA THR A 114 4.87 -11.96 -18.41
C THR A 114 5.89 -11.48 -19.46
N MET A 115 6.83 -10.62 -19.06
CA MET A 115 7.89 -10.17 -19.96
C MET A 115 8.81 -11.32 -20.39
N LEU A 116 9.08 -12.27 -19.51
CA LEU A 116 9.97 -13.39 -19.78
C LEU A 116 9.29 -14.54 -20.53
N PHE A 117 8.01 -14.81 -20.27
CA PHE A 117 7.33 -16.03 -20.75
C PHE A 117 6.05 -15.75 -21.56
N GLY A 118 5.64 -14.49 -21.71
CA GLY A 118 4.53 -14.07 -22.57
C GLY A 118 3.13 -14.38 -22.02
N GLN A 119 3.04 -14.90 -20.79
CA GLN A 119 1.77 -15.32 -20.20
C GLN A 119 1.07 -14.14 -19.50
N MET A 120 0.18 -13.46 -20.23
CA MET A 120 -0.59 -12.31 -19.70
C MET A 120 -1.35 -12.63 -18.40
N LEU A 121 -1.75 -13.89 -18.21
CA LEU A 121 -2.43 -14.33 -16.99
C LEU A 121 -1.60 -14.07 -15.73
N GLU A 122 -0.27 -14.15 -15.80
CA GLU A 122 0.60 -13.88 -14.65
C GLU A 122 0.55 -12.39 -14.26
N ALA A 123 0.71 -11.47 -15.22
CA ALA A 123 0.56 -10.04 -14.95
C ALA A 123 -0.80 -9.70 -14.34
N VAL A 124 -1.89 -10.27 -14.88
CA VAL A 124 -3.24 -10.03 -14.37
C VAL A 124 -3.42 -10.61 -12.96
N ALA A 125 -3.01 -11.86 -12.73
CA ALA A 125 -3.19 -12.52 -11.43
C ALA A 125 -2.47 -11.76 -10.32
N PHE A 126 -1.19 -11.42 -10.52
CA PHE A 126 -0.42 -10.67 -9.53
C PHE A 126 -0.90 -9.22 -9.38
N ALA A 127 -1.34 -8.56 -10.46
CA ALA A 127 -1.93 -7.23 -10.38
C ALA A 127 -3.25 -7.22 -9.58
N VAL A 128 -4.10 -8.25 -9.73
CA VAL A 128 -5.33 -8.40 -8.93
C VAL A 128 -4.98 -8.57 -7.45
N VAL A 129 -4.00 -9.42 -7.11
CA VAL A 129 -3.53 -9.60 -5.72
C VAL A 129 -3.00 -8.28 -5.16
N ALA A 130 -2.20 -7.54 -5.93
CA ALA A 130 -1.69 -6.24 -5.52
C ALA A 130 -2.82 -5.21 -5.33
N LEU A 131 -3.79 -5.17 -6.24
CA LEU A 131 -4.94 -4.27 -6.14
C LEU A 131 -5.77 -4.57 -4.89
N VAL A 132 -6.05 -5.85 -4.59
CA VAL A 132 -6.73 -6.25 -3.35
C VAL A 132 -5.92 -5.79 -2.13
N GLY A 133 -4.60 -5.99 -2.14
CA GLY A 133 -3.71 -5.50 -1.09
C GLY A 133 -3.82 -3.99 -0.89
N LEU A 134 -3.78 -3.20 -1.98
CA LEU A 134 -3.91 -1.75 -1.96
C LEU A 134 -5.27 -1.31 -1.40
N VAL A 135 -6.36 -1.94 -1.83
CA VAL A 135 -7.71 -1.66 -1.31
C VAL A 135 -7.78 -1.88 0.20
N LEU A 136 -7.15 -2.94 0.71
CA LEU A 136 -7.13 -3.26 2.14
C LEU A 136 -6.33 -2.25 2.97
N ILE A 137 -5.33 -1.58 2.38
CA ILE A 137 -4.52 -0.56 3.06
C ILE A 137 -4.97 0.88 2.78
N PHE A 138 -6.16 1.07 2.21
CA PHE A 138 -6.66 2.41 1.87
C PHE A 138 -6.58 3.37 3.08
N PRO A 139 -6.01 4.58 2.91
CA PRO A 139 -5.86 5.55 3.99
C PRO A 139 -7.21 6.13 4.40
N ARG A 140 -7.78 5.55 5.47
CA ARG A 140 -9.00 6.03 6.13
C ARG A 140 -8.63 7.11 7.15
N GLY A 141 -9.38 8.21 7.15
CA GLY A 141 -9.24 9.22 8.20
C GLY A 141 -9.70 8.64 9.54
N VAL A 142 -9.01 8.98 10.62
CA VAL A 142 -9.55 8.78 11.97
C VAL A 142 -10.76 9.70 12.06
N GLN A 143 -11.95 9.15 12.25
CA GLN A 143 -13.11 9.96 12.63
C GLN A 143 -12.75 10.64 13.95
N THR A 144 -12.54 11.95 13.91
CA THR A 144 -12.60 12.76 15.12
C THR A 144 -13.97 12.52 15.72
N MET A 145 -13.99 11.92 16.91
CA MET A 145 -15.16 11.91 17.77
C MET A 145 -15.75 13.34 17.78
N PRO A 146 -17.06 13.52 17.60
CA PRO A 146 -17.64 14.86 17.52
C PRO A 146 -17.22 15.66 18.77
N PRO A 147 -16.70 16.90 18.60
CA PRO A 147 -16.41 17.75 19.74
C PRO A 147 -17.73 18.14 20.39
N GLY A 148 -17.88 17.85 21.67
CA GLY A 148 -18.94 18.45 22.49
C GLY A 148 -20.23 17.66 22.56
N GLY A 149 -20.27 16.70 23.48
CA GLY A 149 -21.41 16.56 24.39
C GLY A 149 -21.28 17.50 25.59
N ASP A 150 -20.77 18.73 25.38
CA ASP A 150 -20.78 19.79 26.38
C ASP A 150 -21.97 20.71 26.08
N SER A 151 -23.14 20.30 26.57
CA SER A 151 -24.29 21.17 26.72
C SER A 151 -24.07 22.15 27.88
N GLY A 152 -23.24 23.16 27.63
CA GLY A 152 -23.44 24.54 28.07
C GLY A 152 -23.37 24.93 29.56
N PRO A 153 -23.25 26.24 29.83
CA PRO A 153 -22.86 26.79 31.12
C PRO A 153 -24.08 27.22 31.93
N TRP A 154 -24.34 26.56 33.06
CA TRP A 154 -25.28 27.04 34.07
C TRP A 154 -24.65 27.03 35.46
N TYR A 155 -24.34 28.25 35.89
CA TYR A 155 -24.32 28.68 37.28
C TYR A 155 -25.41 28.02 38.13
N THR A 156 -25.01 27.48 39.30
CA THR A 156 -25.58 27.70 40.66
C THR A 156 -24.81 26.76 41.59
N ARG A 157 -23.81 27.20 42.36
CA ARG A 157 -23.89 27.95 43.63
C ARG A 157 -24.95 27.41 44.61
N GLY A 158 -24.46 26.85 45.71
CA GLY A 158 -25.21 26.50 46.94
C GLY A 158 -24.44 25.39 47.67
N HIS A 159 -23.44 25.67 48.51
CA HIS A 159 -23.61 26.05 49.92
C HIS A 159 -24.99 25.67 50.49
N ARG A 160 -25.08 24.47 51.06
CA ARG A 160 -25.16 24.24 52.52
C ARG A 160 -24.78 22.80 52.82
#